data_AF-A0A1G1AJP7-F1
#
_entry.id   AF-A0A1G1AJP7-F1
#
_cell.length_a   1.000
_cell.length_b   1.000
_cell.length_c   1.000
_cell.angle_alpha   90.00
_cell.angle_beta   90.00
_cell.angle_gamma   90.00
#
_symmetry.space_group_name_H-M   'P 1'
#
loop_
_entity.id
_entity.type
_entity.pdbx_description
1 polymer ?
#
loop_
_entity_poly.entity_id
_entity_poly.type
_entity_poly.pdbx_seq_one_letter_code
_entity_poly.pdbx_strand_id
1 'polypeptide(L)'
;MLKVKPIDEETINGWQISESGLTARAVNACTAAGITTIGMLRRYNNNDLGKIKRMGNQSVQAIRSFLQTCNEIQAGNMSFNNLQALFTFFLSRSQYDTLNLRYRLHAKGRNNKTLEEIGRKYAVTRERVRQVEGKARKILSSQLAQACLSGIYELYEDAVGNNNLIATDETISNLPAHPLIAGYNTANLLHLLSDCSPRITFHNSCYSLIAPERIKEVENKALGLLNSAKVPVLFDFIFNSLSADLPHGMATLHQNILVYILRHNEKILSTIDDRYMAGNTGIASFIGEILQKLAQPLHFRLIMHEFNKLVQPHSRKGSGFILDILCSNPQFHKVSCGNYELAIRT
;
A
#
# COMPACT_ATOMS: atom_id res chain seq x y z
N MET A 1 -19.93 18.96 3.91
CA MET A 1 -20.70 17.98 3.12
C MET A 1 -19.83 17.53 1.96
N LEU A 2 -19.62 16.22 1.80
CA LEU A 2 -18.91 15.61 0.68
C LEU A 2 -19.83 15.67 -0.54
N LYS A 3 -19.54 16.56 -1.48
CA LYS A 3 -20.24 16.61 -2.77
C LYS A 3 -19.58 15.62 -3.72
N VAL A 4 -20.37 14.75 -4.35
CA VAL A 4 -19.86 13.83 -5.37
C VAL A 4 -19.75 14.61 -6.67
N LYS A 5 -18.61 14.51 -7.37
CA LYS A 5 -18.43 15.16 -8.67
C LYS A 5 -19.41 14.54 -9.67
N PRO A 6 -20.09 15.36 -10.50
CA PRO A 6 -20.90 14.83 -11.58
C PRO A 6 -20.06 13.97 -12.52
N ILE A 7 -20.63 12.85 -12.97
CA ILE A 7 -20.05 11.98 -13.98
C ILE A 7 -21.03 11.97 -15.16
N ASP A 8 -20.50 12.17 -16.35
CA ASP A 8 -21.32 12.19 -17.56
C ASP A 8 -21.95 10.81 -17.83
N GLU A 9 -23.03 10.83 -18.60
CA GLU A 9 -23.79 9.63 -18.90
C GLU A 9 -23.01 8.60 -19.71
N GLU A 10 -22.14 9.05 -20.62
CA GLU A 10 -21.36 8.16 -21.48
C GLU A 10 -20.39 7.33 -20.63
N THR A 11 -19.68 7.98 -19.71
CA THR A 11 -18.81 7.33 -18.73
C THR A 11 -19.58 6.32 -17.88
N ILE A 12 -20.72 6.69 -17.30
CA ILE A 12 -21.54 5.77 -16.50
C ILE A 12 -22.05 4.61 -17.36
N ASN A 13 -22.48 4.85 -18.59
CA ASN A 13 -23.00 3.82 -19.48
C ASN A 13 -21.92 2.82 -19.91
N GLY A 14 -20.66 3.25 -19.96
CA GLY A 14 -19.49 2.41 -20.24
C GLY A 14 -19.09 1.47 -19.10
N TRP A 15 -19.60 1.69 -17.88
CA TRP A 15 -19.29 0.86 -16.71
C TRP A 15 -19.68 -0.61 -16.92
N GLN A 16 -18.74 -1.51 -16.63
CA GLN A 16 -18.96 -2.96 -16.68
C GLN A 16 -19.83 -3.39 -15.49
N ILE A 17 -20.85 -4.21 -15.76
CA ILE A 17 -21.78 -4.72 -14.75
C ILE A 17 -21.04 -5.44 -13.61
N SER A 18 -19.95 -6.15 -13.93
CA SER A 18 -19.15 -6.89 -12.94
C SER A 18 -18.41 -6.01 -11.92
N GLU A 19 -18.19 -4.73 -12.26
CA GLU A 19 -17.39 -3.77 -11.48
C GLU A 19 -18.21 -2.58 -10.98
N SER A 20 -19.45 -2.46 -11.43
CA SER A 20 -20.30 -1.30 -11.19
C SER A 20 -20.64 -1.07 -9.70
N GLY A 21 -20.73 -2.15 -8.92
CA GLY A 21 -21.18 -2.11 -7.52
C GLY A 21 -22.53 -2.81 -7.30
N LEU A 22 -23.12 -3.39 -8.36
CA LEU A 22 -24.29 -4.25 -8.23
C LEU A 22 -24.00 -5.51 -7.41
N THR A 23 -25.05 -6.07 -6.81
CA THR A 23 -24.94 -7.33 -6.05
C THR A 23 -24.54 -8.49 -6.97
N ALA A 24 -23.78 -9.46 -6.46
CA ALA A 24 -23.34 -10.62 -7.26
C ALA A 24 -24.51 -11.37 -7.94
N ARG A 25 -25.70 -11.42 -7.32
CA ARG A 25 -26.90 -12.01 -7.93
C ARG A 25 -27.39 -11.20 -9.13
N ALA A 26 -27.46 -9.88 -8.99
CA ALA A 26 -27.83 -9.00 -10.10
C ALA A 26 -26.81 -9.08 -11.24
N VAL A 27 -25.51 -9.03 -10.92
CA VAL A 27 -24.42 -9.22 -11.88
C VAL A 27 -24.58 -10.53 -12.65
N ASN A 28 -24.69 -11.66 -11.95
CA ASN A 28 -24.81 -12.97 -12.59
C ASN A 28 -26.05 -13.09 -13.48
N ALA A 29 -27.18 -12.52 -13.06
CA ALA A 29 -28.42 -12.54 -13.85
C ALA A 29 -28.30 -11.65 -15.10
N CYS A 30 -27.72 -10.45 -14.98
CA CYS A 30 -27.44 -9.56 -16.09
C CYS A 30 -26.48 -10.19 -17.10
N THR A 31 -25.35 -10.73 -16.64
CA THR A 31 -24.35 -11.38 -17.50
C THR A 31 -24.94 -12.60 -18.22
N ALA A 32 -25.75 -13.41 -17.54
CA ALA A 32 -26.46 -14.53 -18.17
C ALA A 32 -27.48 -14.09 -19.24
N ALA A 33 -27.97 -12.86 -19.16
CA ALA A 33 -28.83 -12.24 -20.16
C ALA A 33 -28.06 -11.46 -21.24
N GLY A 34 -26.73 -11.55 -21.25
CA GLY A 34 -25.87 -10.82 -22.20
C GLY A 34 -25.73 -9.32 -21.90
N ILE A 35 -26.17 -8.85 -20.74
CA ILE A 35 -26.04 -7.45 -20.32
C ILE A 35 -24.67 -7.28 -19.65
N THR A 36 -23.75 -6.63 -20.36
CA THR A 36 -22.36 -6.44 -19.90
C THR A 36 -22.09 -5.04 -19.37
N THR A 37 -22.84 -4.02 -19.80
CA THR A 37 -22.64 -2.63 -19.38
C THR A 37 -23.88 -2.00 -18.74
N ILE A 38 -23.68 -0.90 -17.99
CA ILE A 38 -24.78 -0.11 -17.42
C ILE A 38 -25.66 0.50 -18.52
N GLY A 39 -25.07 0.94 -19.63
CA GLY A 39 -25.83 1.48 -20.77
C GLY A 39 -26.79 0.45 -21.37
N MET A 40 -26.39 -0.83 -21.45
CA MET A 40 -27.30 -1.91 -21.85
C MET A 40 -28.40 -2.13 -20.81
N LEU A 41 -28.05 -2.11 -19.51
CA LEU A 41 -28.99 -2.31 -18.43
C LEU A 41 -30.07 -1.23 -18.37
N ARG A 42 -29.73 0.04 -18.64
CA ARG A 42 -30.68 1.17 -18.66
C ARG A 42 -31.80 1.02 -19.69
N ARG A 43 -31.63 0.19 -20.72
CA ARG A 43 -32.66 -0.07 -21.75
C ARG A 43 -33.80 -0.94 -21.24
N TYR A 44 -33.61 -1.62 -20.10
CA TYR A 44 -34.61 -2.51 -19.52
C TYR A 44 -35.51 -1.73 -18.56
N ASN A 45 -36.81 -1.78 -18.81
CA ASN A 45 -37.78 -1.33 -17.80
C ASN A 45 -37.96 -2.39 -16.71
N ASN A 46 -38.74 -2.04 -15.69
CA ASN A 46 -39.02 -2.89 -14.54
C ASN A 46 -39.65 -4.26 -14.88
N ASN A 47 -40.53 -4.28 -15.87
CA ASN A 47 -41.18 -5.52 -16.29
C ASN A 47 -40.20 -6.42 -17.03
N ASP A 48 -39.31 -5.84 -17.84
CA ASP A 48 -38.32 -6.59 -18.59
C ASP A 48 -37.21 -7.14 -17.68
N LEU A 49 -36.78 -6.38 -16.67
CA LEU A 49 -35.87 -6.89 -15.64
C LEU A 49 -36.46 -8.09 -14.90
N GLY A 50 -37.76 -8.06 -14.57
CA GLY A 50 -38.45 -9.17 -13.90
C GLY A 50 -38.55 -10.45 -14.75
N LYS A 51 -38.43 -10.35 -16.07
CA LYS A 51 -38.42 -11.51 -16.99
C LYS A 51 -37.05 -12.15 -17.13
N ILE A 52 -35.98 -11.50 -16.66
CA ILE A 52 -34.62 -12.07 -16.73
C ILE A 52 -34.55 -13.30 -15.82
N LYS A 53 -34.10 -14.43 -16.38
CA LYS A 53 -33.95 -15.69 -15.65
C LYS A 53 -33.05 -15.48 -14.43
N ARG A 54 -33.51 -15.94 -13.24
CA ARG A 54 -32.83 -15.79 -11.93
C ARG A 54 -32.77 -14.35 -11.40
N MET A 55 -33.48 -13.41 -12.01
CA MET A 55 -33.64 -12.05 -11.48
C MET A 55 -34.80 -12.02 -10.47
N GLY A 56 -34.49 -12.09 -9.18
CA GLY A 56 -35.50 -11.96 -8.12
C GLY A 56 -35.85 -10.50 -7.81
N ASN A 57 -36.99 -10.27 -7.15
CA ASN A 57 -37.46 -8.92 -6.78
C ASN A 57 -36.42 -8.09 -6.03
N GLN A 58 -35.63 -8.70 -5.14
CA GLN A 58 -34.54 -8.01 -4.43
C GLN A 58 -33.44 -7.52 -5.38
N SER A 59 -33.11 -8.29 -6.43
CA SER A 59 -32.13 -7.89 -7.43
C SER A 59 -32.67 -6.77 -8.33
N VAL A 60 -33.94 -6.83 -8.71
CA VAL A 60 -34.61 -5.73 -9.44
C VAL A 60 -34.59 -4.45 -8.61
N GLN A 61 -34.92 -4.53 -7.32
CA GLN A 61 -34.89 -3.38 -6.44
C GLN A 61 -33.46 -2.82 -6.26
N ALA A 62 -32.46 -3.69 -6.11
CA ALA A 62 -31.06 -3.28 -6.03
C ALA A 62 -30.60 -2.57 -7.31
N ILE A 63 -30.99 -3.06 -8.49
CA ILE A 63 -30.72 -2.40 -9.78
C ILE A 63 -31.38 -1.02 -9.84
N ARG A 64 -32.63 -0.89 -9.40
CA ARG A 64 -33.32 0.42 -9.36
C ARG A 64 -32.59 1.43 -8.49
N SER A 65 -32.27 1.04 -7.25
CA SER A 65 -31.54 1.91 -6.32
C SER A 65 -30.18 2.30 -6.90
N PHE A 66 -29.47 1.36 -7.52
CA PHE A 66 -28.20 1.63 -8.20
C PHE A 66 -28.36 2.67 -9.34
N LEU A 67 -29.33 2.47 -10.24
CA LEU A 67 -29.57 3.39 -11.35
C LEU A 67 -30.02 4.77 -10.87
N GLN A 68 -30.82 4.84 -9.82
CA GLN A 68 -31.19 6.11 -9.17
C GLN A 68 -29.95 6.84 -8.65
N THR A 69 -29.05 6.15 -7.93
CA THR A 69 -27.80 6.78 -7.46
C THR A 69 -26.94 7.26 -8.63
N CYS A 70 -26.86 6.50 -9.73
CA CYS A 70 -26.17 6.95 -10.93
C CYS A 70 -26.76 8.24 -11.50
N ASN A 71 -28.09 8.36 -11.52
CA ASN A 71 -28.78 9.56 -12.00
C ASN A 71 -28.54 10.76 -11.06
N GLU A 72 -28.52 10.54 -9.75
CA GLU A 72 -28.20 11.57 -8.76
C GLU A 72 -26.75 12.08 -8.88
N ILE A 73 -25.80 11.17 -9.19
CA ILE A 73 -24.41 11.53 -9.50
C ILE A 73 -24.36 12.31 -10.82
N GLN A 74 -25.00 11.82 -11.89
CA GLN A 74 -25.05 12.49 -13.20
C GLN A 74 -25.61 13.92 -13.09
N ALA A 75 -26.64 14.12 -12.26
CA ALA A 75 -27.23 15.43 -12.02
C ALA A 75 -26.43 16.34 -11.07
N GLY A 76 -25.36 15.83 -10.44
CA GLY A 76 -24.57 16.58 -9.44
C GLY A 76 -25.27 16.80 -8.10
N ASN A 77 -26.33 16.05 -7.84
CA ASN A 77 -27.16 16.18 -6.64
C ASN A 77 -26.71 15.26 -5.49
N MET A 78 -25.88 14.26 -5.80
CA MET A 78 -25.39 13.29 -4.81
C MET A 78 -24.43 13.95 -3.81
N SER A 79 -24.73 13.82 -2.52
CA SER A 79 -23.85 14.31 -1.46
C SER A 79 -24.02 13.54 -0.15
N PHE A 80 -22.98 13.56 0.67
CA PHE A 80 -22.95 12.93 1.99
C PHE A 80 -22.54 13.93 3.05
N ASN A 81 -23.12 13.82 4.25
CA ASN A 81 -22.76 14.72 5.35
C ASN A 81 -21.27 14.60 5.73
N ASN A 82 -20.79 13.36 5.81
CA ASN A 82 -19.41 13.00 6.15
C ASN A 82 -19.05 11.62 5.55
N LEU A 83 -17.80 11.19 5.72
CA LEU A 83 -17.34 9.89 5.24
C LEU A 83 -18.08 8.70 5.90
N GLN A 84 -18.48 8.83 7.17
CA GLN A 84 -19.22 7.76 7.85
C GLN A 84 -20.57 7.50 7.16
N ALA A 85 -21.29 8.55 6.77
CA ALA A 85 -22.54 8.44 6.03
C ALA A 85 -22.34 7.71 4.68
N LEU A 86 -21.25 8.04 3.97
CA LEU A 86 -20.86 7.33 2.74
C LEU A 86 -20.59 5.85 3.01
N PHE A 87 -19.80 5.51 4.04
CA PHE A 87 -19.54 4.12 4.36
C PHE A 87 -20.81 3.36 4.75
N THR A 88 -21.71 3.95 5.52
CA THR A 88 -23.00 3.31 5.87
C THR A 88 -23.96 3.17 4.69
N PHE A 89 -23.82 4.02 3.66
CA PHE A 89 -24.58 3.90 2.43
C PHE A 89 -24.19 2.63 1.63
N PHE A 90 -22.89 2.32 1.58
CA PHE A 90 -22.38 1.17 0.81
C PHE A 90 -22.24 -0.12 1.64
N LEU A 91 -21.94 -0.01 2.92
CA LEU A 91 -21.56 -1.13 3.77
C LEU A 91 -22.62 -1.42 4.81
N SER A 92 -22.92 -2.70 4.99
CA SER A 92 -23.64 -3.16 6.18
C SER A 92 -22.81 -2.88 7.45
N ARG A 93 -23.49 -2.81 8.60
CA ARG A 93 -22.85 -2.63 9.90
C ARG A 93 -21.71 -3.62 10.16
N SER A 94 -21.93 -4.90 9.86
CA SER A 94 -20.89 -5.94 10.05
C SER A 94 -19.67 -5.74 9.16
N GLN A 95 -19.87 -5.28 7.92
CA GLN A 95 -18.76 -4.95 7.00
C GLN A 95 -17.97 -3.75 7.51
N TYR A 96 -18.66 -2.67 7.88
CA TYR A 96 -18.03 -1.47 8.42
C TYR A 96 -17.25 -1.77 9.71
N ASP A 97 -17.86 -2.47 10.66
CA ASP A 97 -17.22 -2.84 11.93
C ASP A 97 -15.98 -3.71 11.71
N THR A 98 -16.04 -4.64 10.76
CA THR A 98 -14.89 -5.49 10.40
C THR A 98 -13.75 -4.63 9.85
N LEU A 99 -14.03 -3.73 8.90
CA LEU A 99 -13.01 -2.81 8.37
C LEU A 99 -12.45 -1.89 9.46
N ASN A 100 -13.30 -1.34 10.33
CA ASN A 100 -12.87 -0.50 11.44
C ASN A 100 -11.89 -1.24 12.37
N LEU A 101 -12.12 -2.52 12.68
CA LEU A 101 -11.20 -3.30 13.51
C LEU A 101 -9.93 -3.72 12.77
N ARG A 102 -10.03 -4.02 11.47
CA ARG A 102 -8.90 -4.44 10.63
C ARG A 102 -7.94 -3.29 10.33
N TYR A 103 -8.47 -2.09 10.11
CA TYR A 103 -7.67 -0.91 9.74
C TYR A 103 -7.54 0.10 10.88
N ARG A 104 -8.27 -0.08 11.99
CA ARG A 104 -8.27 0.85 13.14
C ARG A 104 -8.60 2.28 12.75
N LEU A 105 -9.70 2.42 12.01
CA LEU A 105 -10.11 3.67 11.37
C LEU A 105 -10.25 4.87 12.32
N HIS A 106 -10.47 4.64 13.63
CA HIS A 106 -10.61 5.69 14.63
C HIS A 106 -9.49 5.74 15.69
N ALA A 107 -8.55 4.78 15.67
CA ALA A 107 -7.55 4.65 16.73
C ALA A 107 -6.17 5.13 16.29
N LYS A 108 -5.34 5.54 17.26
CA LYS A 108 -3.92 5.82 17.01
C LYS A 108 -3.15 4.52 16.75
N GLY A 109 -2.19 4.58 15.82
CA GLY A 109 -1.28 3.50 15.46
C GLY A 109 -1.90 2.40 14.58
N ARG A 110 -1.03 1.52 14.06
CA ARG A 110 -1.34 0.44 13.09
C ARG A 110 -1.48 -0.95 13.70
N ASN A 111 -1.69 -1.08 15.01
CA ASN A 111 -1.78 -2.41 15.65
C ASN A 111 -3.14 -3.08 15.36
N ASN A 112 -3.30 -3.52 14.12
CA ASN A 112 -4.52 -4.03 13.49
C ASN A 112 -4.94 -5.34 14.14
N LYS A 113 -6.24 -5.50 14.41
CA LYS A 113 -6.74 -6.78 14.90
C LYS A 113 -6.59 -7.85 13.83
N THR A 114 -6.13 -9.02 14.23
CA THR A 114 -6.07 -10.17 13.32
C THR A 114 -7.50 -10.64 13.00
N LEU A 115 -7.65 -11.35 11.88
CA LEU A 115 -8.92 -12.00 11.51
C LEU A 115 -9.42 -12.93 12.63
N GLU A 116 -8.49 -13.58 13.33
CA GLU A 116 -8.80 -14.50 14.41
C GLU A 116 -9.34 -13.77 15.65
N GLU A 117 -8.71 -12.66 16.05
CA GLU A 117 -9.18 -11.83 17.18
C GLU A 117 -10.58 -11.25 16.92
N ILE A 118 -10.86 -10.84 15.68
CA ILE A 118 -12.19 -10.37 15.28
C ILE A 118 -13.19 -11.53 15.30
N GLY A 119 -12.79 -12.71 14.82
CA GLY A 119 -13.61 -13.91 14.84
C GLY A 119 -14.04 -14.28 16.26
N ARG A 120 -13.08 -14.29 17.20
CA ARG A 120 -13.36 -14.51 18.63
C ARG A 120 -14.34 -13.47 19.19
N LYS A 121 -14.15 -12.18 18.87
CA LYS A 121 -15.03 -11.09 19.34
C LYS A 121 -16.49 -11.29 18.91
N TYR A 122 -16.74 -11.77 17.70
CA TYR A 122 -18.09 -11.93 17.16
C TYR A 122 -18.59 -13.38 17.17
N ALA A 123 -17.87 -14.30 17.82
CA ALA A 123 -18.18 -15.73 17.82
C ALA A 123 -18.36 -16.31 16.39
N VAL A 124 -17.49 -15.91 15.46
CA VAL A 124 -17.45 -16.41 14.07
C VAL A 124 -16.06 -16.91 13.70
N THR A 125 -15.98 -17.74 12.67
CA THR A 125 -14.70 -18.26 12.20
C THR A 125 -13.84 -17.18 11.56
N ARG A 126 -12.52 -17.36 11.60
CA ARG A 126 -11.53 -16.54 10.86
C ARG A 126 -11.92 -16.40 9.37
N GLU A 127 -12.35 -17.50 8.76
CA GLU A 127 -12.76 -17.52 7.36
C GLU A 127 -14.00 -16.66 7.10
N ARG A 128 -14.97 -16.65 8.03
CA ARG A 128 -16.13 -15.77 7.91
C ARG A 128 -15.73 -14.30 7.96
N VAL A 129 -14.82 -13.92 8.85
CA VAL A 129 -14.30 -12.54 8.92
C VAL A 129 -13.61 -12.17 7.60
N ARG A 130 -12.75 -13.05 7.07
CA ARG A 130 -12.07 -12.85 5.78
C ARG A 130 -13.06 -12.59 4.64
N GLN A 131 -14.15 -13.36 4.60
CA GLN A 131 -15.21 -13.17 3.59
C GLN A 131 -15.94 -11.84 3.76
N VAL A 132 -16.21 -11.40 4.99
CA VAL A 132 -16.84 -10.10 5.27
C VAL A 132 -15.92 -8.96 4.85
N GLU A 133 -14.65 -8.99 5.25
CA GLU A 133 -13.62 -8.02 4.84
C GLU A 133 -13.47 -7.96 3.32
N GLY A 134 -13.32 -9.11 2.66
CA GLY A 134 -13.18 -9.20 1.21
C GLY A 134 -14.39 -8.64 0.46
N LYS A 135 -15.62 -8.91 0.95
CA LYS A 135 -16.84 -8.32 0.39
C LYS A 135 -16.89 -6.81 0.58
N ALA A 136 -16.51 -6.31 1.75
CA ALA A 136 -16.49 -4.88 2.05
C ALA A 136 -15.52 -4.14 1.12
N ARG A 137 -14.28 -4.63 0.98
CA ARG A 137 -13.29 -4.05 0.07
C ARG A 137 -13.75 -4.09 -1.38
N LYS A 138 -14.34 -5.20 -1.83
CA LYS A 138 -14.89 -5.30 -3.20
C LYS A 138 -15.99 -4.26 -3.46
N ILE A 139 -16.85 -3.98 -2.49
CA ILE A 139 -17.87 -2.92 -2.61
C ILE A 139 -17.18 -1.56 -2.72
N LEU A 140 -16.24 -1.25 -1.83
CA LEU A 140 -15.53 0.04 -1.87
C LEU A 140 -14.68 0.22 -3.14
N SER A 141 -14.22 -0.88 -3.76
CA SER A 141 -13.48 -0.87 -5.03
C SER A 141 -14.38 -0.74 -6.27
N SER A 142 -15.70 -0.81 -6.11
CA SER A 142 -16.63 -0.70 -7.24
C SER A 142 -16.66 0.70 -7.85
N GLN A 143 -16.99 0.80 -9.14
CA GLN A 143 -17.04 2.07 -9.87
C GLN A 143 -17.96 3.09 -9.20
N LEU A 144 -19.13 2.67 -8.71
CA LEU A 144 -20.04 3.55 -7.99
C LEU A 144 -19.45 4.07 -6.66
N ALA A 145 -18.81 3.19 -5.87
CA ALA A 145 -18.19 3.60 -4.62
C ALA A 145 -16.98 4.51 -4.86
N GLN A 146 -16.16 4.22 -5.88
CA GLN A 146 -15.00 5.03 -6.27
C GLN A 146 -15.42 6.41 -6.78
N ALA A 147 -16.52 6.51 -7.52
CA ALA A 147 -17.12 7.78 -7.90
C ALA A 147 -17.47 8.63 -6.66
N CYS A 148 -18.16 8.03 -5.68
CA CYS A 148 -18.53 8.71 -4.44
C CYS A 148 -17.32 9.05 -3.55
N LEU A 149 -16.25 8.24 -3.58
CA LEU A 149 -15.03 8.45 -2.81
C LEU A 149 -14.02 9.40 -3.49
N SER A 150 -14.26 9.81 -4.74
CA SER A 150 -13.34 10.61 -5.55
C SER A 150 -12.77 11.82 -4.82
N GLY A 151 -13.61 12.64 -4.19
CA GLY A 151 -13.16 13.82 -3.44
C GLY A 151 -12.32 13.51 -2.20
N ILE A 152 -12.42 12.29 -1.64
CA ILE A 152 -11.54 11.84 -0.56
C ILE A 152 -10.21 11.36 -1.11
N TYR A 153 -10.20 10.66 -2.26
CA TYR A 153 -8.95 10.30 -2.92
C TYR A 153 -8.16 11.53 -3.34
N GLU A 154 -8.81 12.53 -3.94
CA GLU A 154 -8.16 13.78 -4.35
C GLU A 154 -7.47 14.49 -3.18
N LEU A 155 -8.11 14.54 -2.01
CA LEU A 155 -7.49 15.08 -0.80
C LEU A 155 -6.16 14.36 -0.46
N TYR A 156 -6.12 13.04 -0.59
CA TYR A 156 -4.92 12.26 -0.32
C TYR A 156 -3.91 12.30 -1.47
N GLU A 157 -4.36 12.38 -2.72
CA GLU A 157 -3.50 12.57 -3.87
C GLU A 157 -2.79 13.92 -3.80
N ASP A 158 -3.48 14.99 -3.43
CA ASP A 158 -2.88 16.31 -3.19
C ASP A 158 -1.86 16.22 -2.05
N ALA A 159 -2.21 15.56 -0.95
CA ALA A 159 -1.29 15.35 0.17
C ALA A 159 -0.01 14.61 -0.24
N VAL A 160 -0.14 13.51 -0.99
CA VAL A 160 1.01 12.71 -1.44
C VAL A 160 1.78 13.45 -2.54
N GLY A 161 1.09 14.15 -3.44
CA GLY A 161 1.66 14.95 -4.51
C GLY A 161 2.53 16.09 -3.99
N ASN A 162 2.02 16.81 -2.98
CA ASN A 162 2.75 17.88 -2.29
C ASN A 162 3.98 17.37 -1.51
N ASN A 163 4.10 16.05 -1.29
CA ASN A 163 5.27 15.41 -0.70
C ASN A 163 6.14 14.70 -1.74
N ASN A 164 6.22 15.25 -2.96
CA ASN A 164 7.04 14.68 -4.05
C ASN A 164 6.61 13.25 -4.41
N LEU A 165 5.30 13.04 -4.54
CA LEU A 165 4.67 11.78 -4.93
C LEU A 165 4.81 10.62 -3.93
N ILE A 166 5.36 10.85 -2.73
CA ILE A 166 5.52 9.84 -1.68
C ILE A 166 5.19 10.43 -0.31
N ALA A 167 4.46 9.70 0.54
CA ALA A 167 4.19 10.12 1.91
C ALA A 167 4.31 8.95 2.89
N THR A 168 4.86 9.21 4.08
CA THR A 168 4.88 8.25 5.18
C THR A 168 3.60 8.37 6.02
N ASP A 169 3.38 7.46 6.96
CA ASP A 169 2.32 7.62 7.96
C ASP A 169 2.44 8.90 8.76
N GLU A 170 3.66 9.34 9.07
CA GLU A 170 3.90 10.56 9.83
C GLU A 170 3.45 11.77 9.02
N THR A 171 3.84 11.84 7.75
CA THR A 171 3.40 12.87 6.81
C THR A 171 1.87 12.93 6.71
N ILE A 172 1.22 11.77 6.53
CA ILE A 172 -0.24 11.70 6.38
C ILE A 172 -0.97 11.98 7.71
N SER A 173 -0.39 11.59 8.84
CA SER A 173 -0.96 11.85 10.18
C SER A 173 -0.91 13.33 10.54
N ASN A 174 0.03 14.08 9.95
CA ASN A 174 0.19 15.52 10.16
C ASN A 174 -0.67 16.38 9.22
N LEU A 175 -1.54 15.76 8.41
CA LEU A 175 -2.46 16.52 7.56
C LEU A 175 -3.41 17.38 8.40
N PRO A 176 -3.71 18.61 7.95
CA PRO A 176 -4.69 19.46 8.60
C PRO A 176 -6.02 18.72 8.78
N ALA A 177 -6.67 18.94 9.92
CA ALA A 177 -7.96 18.34 10.20
C ALA A 177 -8.97 18.73 9.11
N HIS A 178 -9.44 17.76 8.34
CA HIS A 178 -10.39 17.99 7.26
C HIS A 178 -11.80 17.53 7.69
N PRO A 179 -12.84 18.38 7.61
CA PRO A 179 -14.19 18.04 8.09
C PRO A 179 -14.78 16.76 7.49
N LEU A 180 -14.41 16.43 6.24
CA LEU A 180 -14.96 15.25 5.55
C LEU A 180 -14.50 13.92 6.17
N ILE A 181 -13.30 13.90 6.77
CA ILE A 181 -12.71 12.71 7.41
C ILE A 181 -12.58 12.90 8.92
N ALA A 182 -13.30 13.87 9.49
CA ALA A 182 -13.29 14.13 10.92
C ALA A 182 -13.66 12.86 11.70
N GLY A 183 -12.91 12.59 12.77
CA GLY A 183 -13.07 11.39 13.59
C GLY A 183 -12.34 10.15 13.05
N TYR A 184 -11.75 10.20 11.85
CA TYR A 184 -10.90 9.13 11.33
C TYR A 184 -9.42 9.41 11.60
N ASN A 185 -8.65 8.35 11.81
CA ASN A 185 -7.20 8.41 11.71
C ASN A 185 -6.82 8.45 10.23
N THR A 186 -6.17 9.53 9.80
CA THR A 186 -5.92 9.83 8.38
C THR A 186 -5.04 8.78 7.69
N ALA A 187 -3.98 8.31 8.36
CA ALA A 187 -3.09 7.29 7.83
C ALA A 187 -3.79 5.93 7.70
N ASN A 188 -4.50 5.50 8.75
CA ASN A 188 -5.24 4.24 8.74
C ASN A 188 -6.37 4.23 7.71
N LEU A 189 -7.05 5.36 7.53
CA LEU A 189 -8.04 5.53 6.47
C LEU A 189 -7.40 5.43 5.08
N LEU A 190 -6.29 6.12 4.85
CA LEU A 190 -5.57 6.04 3.57
C LEU A 190 -5.12 4.61 3.27
N HIS A 191 -4.69 3.86 4.28
CA HIS A 191 -4.33 2.44 4.11
C HIS A 191 -5.51 1.57 3.65
N LEU A 192 -6.72 1.80 4.16
CA LEU A 192 -7.92 1.14 3.65
C LEU A 192 -8.20 1.54 2.19
N LEU A 193 -8.07 2.82 1.88
CA LEU A 193 -8.36 3.34 0.54
C LEU A 193 -7.34 2.83 -0.50
N SER A 194 -6.06 2.75 -0.16
CA SER A 194 -5.03 2.16 -1.03
C SER A 194 -5.26 0.67 -1.31
N ASP A 195 -5.88 -0.06 -0.38
CA ASP A 195 -6.28 -1.45 -0.58
C ASP A 195 -7.52 -1.60 -1.48
N CYS A 196 -8.27 -0.51 -1.69
CA CYS A 196 -9.51 -0.50 -2.46
C CYS A 196 -9.39 0.20 -3.82
N SER A 197 -8.24 0.82 -4.13
CA SER A 197 -8.06 1.57 -5.37
C SER A 197 -6.58 1.67 -5.75
N PRO A 198 -6.24 1.52 -7.04
CA PRO A 198 -4.87 1.68 -7.51
C PRO A 198 -4.42 3.15 -7.60
N ARG A 199 -5.30 4.12 -7.29
CA ARG A 199 -4.99 5.55 -7.32
C ARG A 199 -3.82 5.95 -6.42
N ILE A 200 -3.70 5.28 -5.27
CA ILE A 200 -2.62 5.50 -4.31
C ILE A 200 -2.05 4.15 -3.95
N THR A 201 -0.79 3.94 -4.31
CA THR A 201 -0.04 2.71 -4.01
C THR A 201 0.42 2.74 -2.57
N PHE A 202 0.16 1.68 -1.81
CA PHE A 202 0.82 1.45 -0.53
C PHE A 202 1.90 0.38 -0.67
N HIS A 203 3.16 0.75 -0.43
CA HIS A 203 4.32 -0.14 -0.57
C HIS A 203 5.33 0.15 0.54
N ASN A 204 5.93 -0.88 1.13
CA ASN A 204 6.96 -0.76 2.17
C ASN A 204 6.72 0.35 3.23
N SER A 205 5.49 0.42 3.74
CA SER A 205 5.06 1.40 4.75
C SER A 205 4.93 2.86 4.30
N CYS A 206 4.86 3.14 2.99
CA CYS A 206 4.56 4.48 2.47
C CYS A 206 3.51 4.45 1.37
N TYR A 207 2.93 5.61 1.12
CA TYR A 207 1.93 5.87 0.09
C TYR A 207 2.60 6.58 -1.08
N SER A 208 2.24 6.23 -2.31
CA SER A 208 2.80 6.85 -3.50
C SER A 208 1.78 6.96 -4.62
N LEU A 209 1.95 7.99 -5.46
CA LEU A 209 1.24 8.13 -6.74
C LEU A 209 1.95 7.40 -7.89
N ILE A 210 3.06 6.73 -7.60
CA ILE A 210 3.79 5.91 -8.56
C ILE A 210 3.14 4.53 -8.63
N ALA A 211 2.97 4.02 -9.84
CA ALA A 211 2.43 2.69 -10.08
C ALA A 211 3.28 1.61 -9.38
N PRO A 212 2.65 0.59 -8.76
CA PRO A 212 3.36 -0.42 -7.99
C PRO A 212 4.35 -1.23 -8.84
N GLU A 213 4.04 -1.45 -10.12
CA GLU A 213 4.93 -2.13 -11.06
C GLU A 213 6.23 -1.36 -11.26
N ARG A 214 6.12 -0.02 -11.36
CA ARG A 214 7.28 0.85 -11.55
C ARG A 214 8.16 0.92 -10.31
N ILE A 215 7.55 0.98 -9.12
CA ILE A 215 8.29 0.91 -7.85
C ILE A 215 9.10 -0.40 -7.79
N LYS A 216 8.45 -1.53 -8.08
CA LYS A 216 9.12 -2.85 -8.09
C LYS A 216 10.23 -2.95 -9.13
N GLU A 217 10.04 -2.36 -10.31
CA GLU A 217 11.08 -2.34 -11.35
C GLU A 217 12.33 -1.59 -10.87
N VAL A 218 12.17 -0.39 -10.33
CA VAL A 218 13.27 0.43 -9.79
C VAL A 218 13.94 -0.28 -8.61
N GLU A 219 13.17 -0.91 -7.71
CA GLU A 219 13.69 -1.73 -6.62
C GLU A 219 14.57 -2.88 -7.12
N ASN A 220 14.10 -3.62 -8.12
CA ASN A 220 14.83 -4.75 -8.68
C ASN A 220 16.12 -4.29 -9.37
N LYS A 221 16.10 -3.17 -10.08
CA LYS A 221 17.28 -2.57 -10.69
C LYS A 221 18.29 -2.10 -9.63
N ALA A 222 17.82 -1.42 -8.59
CA ALA A 222 18.66 -1.01 -7.46
C ALA A 222 19.31 -2.23 -6.78
N LEU A 223 18.53 -3.28 -6.49
CA LEU A 223 19.05 -4.52 -5.93
C LEU A 223 20.05 -5.20 -6.86
N GLY A 224 19.80 -5.22 -8.17
CA GLY A 224 20.73 -5.77 -9.16
C GLY A 224 22.08 -5.04 -9.16
N LEU A 225 22.04 -3.70 -9.12
CA LEU A 225 23.22 -2.84 -9.03
C LEU A 225 24.01 -3.11 -7.74
N LEU A 226 23.34 -3.11 -6.60
CA LEU A 226 23.98 -3.34 -5.29
C LEU A 226 24.54 -4.75 -5.15
N ASN A 227 23.84 -5.78 -5.65
CA ASN A 227 24.35 -7.16 -5.65
C ASN A 227 25.57 -7.33 -6.55
N SER A 228 25.61 -6.62 -7.68
CA SER A 228 26.74 -6.66 -8.61
C SER A 228 27.97 -5.97 -8.03
N ALA A 229 27.77 -4.85 -7.31
CA ALA A 229 28.85 -4.11 -6.68
C ALA A 229 29.53 -4.90 -5.54
N LYS A 230 28.77 -5.70 -4.77
CA LYS A 230 29.24 -6.48 -3.60
C LYS A 230 29.90 -5.65 -2.49
N VAL A 231 29.89 -4.33 -2.62
CA VAL A 231 30.45 -3.36 -1.68
C VAL A 231 29.43 -2.23 -1.47
N PRO A 232 29.54 -1.43 -0.39
CA PRO A 232 28.73 -0.24 -0.22
C PRO A 232 28.94 0.76 -1.36
N VAL A 233 27.85 1.28 -1.93
CA VAL A 233 27.84 2.19 -3.07
C VAL A 233 27.24 3.53 -2.67
N LEU A 234 27.87 4.64 -3.08
CA LEU A 234 27.35 5.99 -2.83
C LEU A 234 26.02 6.22 -3.54
N PHE A 235 25.14 7.00 -2.91
CA PHE A 235 23.85 7.39 -3.47
C PHE A 235 23.97 7.97 -4.89
N ASP A 236 24.92 8.87 -5.13
CA ASP A 236 25.08 9.54 -6.43
C ASP A 236 25.30 8.56 -7.58
N PHE A 237 26.02 7.45 -7.35
CA PHE A 237 26.20 6.42 -8.35
C PHE A 237 24.87 5.72 -8.68
N ILE A 238 24.06 5.43 -7.67
CA ILE A 238 22.74 4.81 -7.83
C ILE A 238 21.79 5.79 -8.53
N PHE A 239 21.80 7.05 -8.13
CA PHE A 239 20.99 8.11 -8.70
C PHE A 239 21.28 8.30 -10.19
N ASN A 240 22.56 8.39 -10.57
CA ASN A 240 22.96 8.51 -11.96
C ASN A 240 22.59 7.28 -12.80
N SER A 241 22.52 6.11 -12.17
CA SER A 241 22.16 4.85 -12.84
C SER A 241 20.65 4.67 -13.03
N LEU A 242 19.83 5.23 -12.14
CA LEU A 242 18.39 4.92 -12.06
C LEU A 242 17.46 6.12 -12.27
N SER A 243 17.96 7.36 -12.30
CA SER A 243 17.12 8.56 -12.45
C SER A 243 16.29 8.56 -13.74
N ALA A 244 16.85 8.05 -14.85
CA ALA A 244 16.12 7.89 -16.11
C ALA A 244 14.92 6.92 -16.01
N ASP A 245 14.92 6.04 -15.00
CA ASP A 245 13.83 5.12 -14.73
C ASP A 245 12.72 5.71 -13.86
N LEU A 246 12.73 7.01 -13.58
CA LEU A 246 11.70 7.64 -12.75
C LEU A 246 10.73 8.46 -13.60
N PRO A 247 9.52 8.75 -13.09
CA PRO A 247 8.57 9.63 -13.76
C PRO A 247 9.23 10.97 -14.12
N HIS A 248 8.86 11.59 -15.23
CA HIS A 248 9.43 12.88 -15.62
C HIS A 248 9.26 13.92 -14.52
N GLY A 249 10.32 14.66 -14.22
CA GLY A 249 10.32 15.61 -13.13
C GLY A 249 11.69 16.18 -12.82
N MET A 250 11.73 17.01 -11.79
CA MET A 250 12.97 17.63 -11.30
C MET A 250 13.86 16.59 -10.61
N ALA A 251 15.17 16.80 -10.63
CA ALA A 251 16.14 15.91 -9.97
C ALA A 251 15.83 15.70 -8.48
N THR A 252 15.33 16.72 -7.78
CA THR A 252 14.93 16.64 -6.37
C THR A 252 13.80 15.63 -6.12
N LEU A 253 12.82 15.56 -7.02
CA LEU A 253 11.75 14.56 -6.97
C LEU A 253 12.34 13.14 -7.12
N HIS A 254 13.20 12.94 -8.11
CA HIS A 254 13.87 11.66 -8.35
C HIS A 254 14.70 11.21 -7.14
N GLN A 255 15.43 12.13 -6.52
CA GLN A 255 16.23 11.85 -5.34
C GLN A 255 15.35 11.35 -4.20
N ASN A 256 14.25 12.05 -3.91
CA ASN A 256 13.31 11.66 -2.85
C ASN A 256 12.71 10.28 -3.10
N ILE A 257 12.33 9.98 -4.36
CA ILE A 257 11.79 8.68 -4.73
C ILE A 257 12.82 7.56 -4.51
N LEU A 258 14.05 7.74 -4.98
CA LEU A 258 15.09 6.73 -4.82
C LEU A 258 15.49 6.54 -3.36
N VAL A 259 15.68 7.62 -2.60
CA VAL A 259 15.99 7.53 -1.17
C VAL A 259 14.90 6.73 -0.45
N TYR A 260 13.63 7.00 -0.76
CA TYR A 260 12.51 6.23 -0.21
C TYR A 260 12.61 4.75 -0.60
N ILE A 261 12.71 4.45 -1.88
CA ILE A 261 12.78 3.07 -2.40
C ILE A 261 13.91 2.31 -1.71
N LEU A 262 15.09 2.92 -1.61
CA LEU A 262 16.27 2.29 -1.03
C LEU A 262 16.15 2.09 0.49
N ARG A 263 15.67 3.10 1.24
CA ARG A 263 15.60 3.03 2.71
C ARG A 263 14.46 2.16 3.22
N HIS A 264 13.38 2.02 2.45
CA HIS A 264 12.22 1.23 2.86
C HIS A 264 12.25 -0.22 2.37
N ASN A 265 13.22 -0.58 1.53
CA ASN A 265 13.39 -1.95 1.08
C ASN A 265 14.16 -2.78 2.13
N GLU A 266 13.53 -3.84 2.66
CA GLU A 266 14.12 -4.69 3.71
C GLU A 266 15.44 -5.39 3.31
N LYS A 267 15.70 -5.51 2.00
CA LYS A 267 16.89 -6.17 1.45
C LYS A 267 18.04 -5.19 1.20
N ILE A 268 17.81 -3.88 1.35
CA ILE A 268 18.81 -2.83 1.17
C ILE A 268 19.14 -2.26 2.53
N LEU A 269 20.43 -2.09 2.81
CA LEU A 269 20.90 -1.37 3.98
C LEU A 269 21.45 -0.03 3.53
N SER A 270 21.24 0.97 4.38
CA SER A 270 21.78 2.31 4.21
C SER A 270 22.67 2.68 5.39
N THR A 271 23.77 3.34 5.07
CA THR A 271 24.73 3.87 6.04
C THR A 271 24.39 5.32 6.42
N ILE A 272 25.03 5.82 7.48
CA ILE A 272 24.91 7.23 7.88
C ILE A 272 25.59 8.20 6.90
N ASP A 273 26.51 7.69 6.08
CA ASP A 273 27.26 8.44 5.05
C ASP A 273 26.68 8.23 3.64
N ASP A 274 25.38 7.95 3.53
CA ASP A 274 24.62 7.80 2.29
C ASP A 274 25.21 6.78 1.28
N ARG A 275 25.78 5.71 1.81
CA ARG A 275 26.09 4.48 1.05
C ARG A 275 24.98 3.46 1.24
N TYR A 276 24.78 2.67 0.20
CA TYR A 276 23.78 1.61 0.17
C TYR A 276 24.43 0.29 -0.20
N MET A 277 23.90 -0.80 0.35
CA MET A 277 24.41 -2.14 0.07
C MET A 277 23.29 -3.17 0.13
N ALA A 278 23.42 -4.23 -0.66
CA ALA A 278 22.51 -5.36 -0.58
C ALA A 278 22.79 -6.18 0.70
N GLY A 279 21.75 -6.54 1.44
CA GLY A 279 21.85 -7.16 2.75
C GLY A 279 22.44 -8.57 2.76
N ASN A 280 22.50 -9.22 1.61
CA ASN A 280 23.06 -10.57 1.44
C ASN A 280 24.52 -10.59 0.96
N THR A 281 25.00 -9.52 0.30
CA THR A 281 26.30 -9.54 -0.39
C THR A 281 27.24 -8.43 0.05
N GLY A 282 26.73 -7.22 0.32
CA GLY A 282 27.58 -6.07 0.65
C GLY A 282 27.99 -5.96 2.12
N ILE A 283 27.29 -6.64 3.02
CA ILE A 283 27.55 -6.54 4.47
C ILE A 283 28.92 -7.10 4.85
N ALA A 284 29.36 -8.20 4.23
CA ALA A 284 30.68 -8.75 4.51
C ALA A 284 31.80 -7.76 4.15
N SER A 285 31.71 -7.12 2.97
CA SER A 285 32.68 -6.07 2.61
C SER A 285 32.69 -4.95 3.64
N PHE A 286 31.52 -4.50 4.10
CA PHE A 286 31.41 -3.42 5.07
C PHE A 286 31.93 -3.79 6.46
N ILE A 287 31.67 -5.01 6.94
CA ILE A 287 32.29 -5.53 8.17
C ILE A 287 33.81 -5.58 8.01
N GLY A 288 34.30 -5.94 6.81
CA GLY A 288 35.72 -5.90 6.50
C GLY A 288 36.32 -4.49 6.62
N GLU A 289 35.64 -3.47 6.10
CA GLU A 289 36.04 -2.06 6.26
C GLU A 289 36.11 -1.64 7.74
N ILE A 290 35.16 -2.10 8.56
CA ILE A 290 35.15 -1.84 10.01
C ILE A 290 36.37 -2.48 10.68
N LEU A 291 36.62 -3.76 10.39
CA LEU A 291 37.77 -4.48 10.96
C LEU A 291 39.10 -3.85 10.57
N GLN A 292 39.25 -3.37 9.32
CA GLN A 292 40.47 -2.69 8.87
C GLN A 292 40.80 -1.43 9.67
N LYS A 293 39.80 -0.75 10.25
CA LYS A 293 39.96 0.50 11.00
C LYS A 293 40.21 0.30 12.49
N LEU A 294 40.07 -0.94 12.99
CA LEU A 294 40.12 -1.24 14.41
C LEU A 294 41.25 -2.23 14.71
N ALA A 295 41.74 -2.22 15.95
CA ALA A 295 42.73 -3.19 16.40
C ALA A 295 42.08 -4.58 16.52
N GLN A 296 42.56 -5.53 15.74
CA GLN A 296 42.05 -6.91 15.68
C GLN A 296 42.86 -7.84 16.60
N PRO A 297 42.30 -9.00 17.04
CA PRO A 297 40.96 -9.53 16.75
C PRO A 297 39.85 -8.88 17.60
N LEU A 298 38.61 -8.85 17.08
CA LEU A 298 37.45 -8.25 17.75
C LEU A 298 36.35 -9.25 18.07
N HIS A 299 35.71 -9.06 19.23
CA HIS A 299 34.53 -9.83 19.60
C HIS A 299 33.32 -9.44 18.72
N PHE A 300 32.54 -10.42 18.24
CA PHE A 300 31.42 -10.18 17.30
C PHE A 300 30.37 -9.18 17.81
N ARG A 301 30.18 -9.07 19.14
CA ARG A 301 29.28 -8.05 19.74
C ARG A 301 29.80 -6.63 19.54
N LEU A 302 31.12 -6.42 19.59
CA LEU A 302 31.72 -5.12 19.32
C LEU A 302 31.65 -4.81 17.82
N ILE A 303 31.90 -5.80 16.95
CA ILE A 303 31.69 -5.65 15.50
C ILE A 303 30.26 -5.22 15.19
N MET A 304 29.27 -5.89 15.78
CA MET A 304 27.85 -5.56 15.63
C MET A 304 27.53 -4.16 16.16
N HIS A 305 28.14 -3.75 17.28
CA HIS A 305 27.96 -2.40 17.82
C HIS A 305 28.51 -1.33 16.87
N GLU A 306 29.73 -1.50 16.37
CA GLU A 306 30.35 -0.57 15.41
C GLU A 306 29.60 -0.54 14.08
N PHE A 307 29.15 -1.70 13.58
CA PHE A 307 28.26 -1.78 12.42
C PHE A 307 26.98 -0.96 12.64
N ASN A 308 26.30 -1.14 13.78
CA ASN A 308 25.05 -0.45 14.09
C ASN A 308 25.21 1.05 14.37
N LYS A 309 26.43 1.54 14.63
CA LYS A 309 26.75 2.98 14.68
C LYS A 309 26.79 3.60 13.28
N LEU A 310 27.25 2.84 12.30
CA LEU A 310 27.48 3.33 10.94
C LEU A 310 26.31 3.12 9.99
N VAL A 311 25.29 2.36 10.39
CA VAL A 311 24.06 2.17 9.61
C VAL A 311 22.89 2.96 10.18
N GLN A 312 21.95 3.30 9.30
CA GLN A 312 20.71 3.97 9.69
C GLN A 312 19.88 3.08 10.64
N PRO A 313 19.02 3.67 11.50
CA PRO A 313 18.27 2.91 12.51
C PRO A 313 17.47 1.70 11.97
N HIS A 314 16.87 1.85 10.79
CA HIS A 314 16.09 0.81 10.11
C HIS A 314 16.97 -0.30 9.48
N SER A 315 18.27 -0.05 9.31
CA SER A 315 19.24 -1.00 8.73
C SER A 315 20.04 -1.78 9.78
N ARG A 316 19.82 -1.51 11.07
CA ARG A 316 20.53 -2.18 12.18
C ARG A 316 20.28 -3.68 12.19
N LYS A 317 21.30 -4.44 12.61
CA LYS A 317 21.27 -5.91 12.66
C LYS A 317 21.60 -6.43 14.05
N GLY A 318 20.99 -7.56 14.39
CA GLY A 318 21.24 -8.26 15.65
C GLY A 318 22.55 -9.05 15.63
N SER A 319 22.99 -9.46 16.82
CA SER A 319 24.18 -10.28 17.03
C SER A 319 24.18 -11.57 16.21
N GLY A 320 23.05 -12.29 16.19
CA GLY A 320 22.93 -13.56 15.48
C GLY A 320 23.17 -13.43 13.98
N PHE A 321 22.68 -12.35 13.39
CA PHE A 321 22.87 -12.04 11.97
C PHE A 321 24.33 -11.70 11.65
N ILE A 322 24.97 -10.86 12.46
CA ILE A 322 26.40 -10.53 12.28
C ILE A 322 27.27 -11.76 12.46
N LEU A 323 26.96 -12.61 13.45
CA LEU A 323 27.68 -13.85 13.69
C LEU A 323 27.54 -14.82 12.50
N ASP A 324 26.36 -14.94 11.92
CA ASP A 324 26.11 -15.78 10.74
C ASP A 324 26.98 -15.36 9.55
N ILE A 325 27.09 -14.06 9.29
CA ILE A 325 27.96 -13.52 8.24
C ILE A 325 29.44 -13.80 8.52
N LEU A 326 29.89 -13.59 9.77
CA LEU A 326 31.27 -13.85 10.17
C LEU A 326 31.64 -15.34 10.03
N CYS A 327 30.71 -16.25 10.29
CA CYS A 327 30.92 -17.69 10.16
C CYS A 327 30.86 -18.19 8.72
N SER A 328 29.99 -17.61 7.89
CA SER A 328 29.71 -18.10 6.53
C SER A 328 30.63 -17.51 5.46
N ASN A 329 31.35 -16.42 5.76
CA ASN A 329 32.17 -15.74 4.77
C ASN A 329 33.68 -16.00 5.00
N PRO A 330 34.41 -16.51 3.97
CA PRO A 330 35.82 -16.86 4.09
C PRO A 330 36.76 -15.65 4.31
N GLN A 331 36.26 -14.41 4.16
CA GLN A 331 37.01 -13.20 4.46
C GLN A 331 37.34 -13.06 5.96
N PHE A 332 36.64 -13.77 6.85
CA PHE A 332 36.82 -13.67 8.29
C PHE A 332 37.41 -14.95 8.86
N HIS A 333 38.38 -14.80 9.75
CA HIS A 333 38.99 -15.89 10.48
C HIS A 333 38.63 -15.80 11.97
N LYS A 334 38.22 -16.93 12.55
CA LYS A 334 37.89 -17.03 13.97
C LYS A 334 39.13 -17.42 14.76
N VAL A 335 39.66 -16.49 15.56
CA VAL A 335 40.87 -16.68 16.37
C VAL A 335 40.56 -17.38 17.69
N SER A 336 39.45 -17.03 18.34
CA SER A 336 39.03 -17.61 19.61
C SER A 336 37.51 -17.51 19.79
N CYS A 337 36.99 -17.90 20.97
CA CYS A 337 35.55 -17.90 21.22
C CYS A 337 34.95 -16.48 21.05
N GLY A 338 34.24 -16.29 19.94
CA GLY A 338 33.58 -15.03 19.61
C GLY A 338 34.47 -13.94 19.02
N ASN A 339 35.78 -14.17 18.87
CA ASN A 339 36.72 -13.19 18.32
C ASN A 339 37.09 -13.49 16.87
N TYR A 340 37.01 -12.47 16.03
CA TYR A 340 37.22 -12.55 14.59
C TYR A 340 38.23 -11.49 14.11
N GLU A 341 38.96 -11.84 13.07
CA GLU A 341 39.86 -10.96 12.32
C GLU A 341 39.69 -11.17 10.82
N LEU A 342 40.32 -10.31 10.01
CA LEU A 342 40.39 -10.48 8.57
C LEU A 342 41.34 -11.64 8.23
N ALA A 343 40.90 -12.53 7.35
CA ALA A 343 41.78 -13.54 6.78
C ALA A 343 42.92 -12.86 6.01
N ILE A 344 44.15 -13.34 6.22
CA ILE A 344 45.32 -12.89 5.47
C ILE A 344 45.11 -13.26 4.00
N ARG A 345 45.10 -12.26 3.11
CA ARG A 345 45.09 -12.50 1.65
C ARG A 345 46.36 -13.28 1.30
N THR A 346 46.21 -14.54 0.92
CA THR A 346 47.29 -15.36 0.35
C THR A 346 47.47 -15.03 -1.12
#